data_AF-A0A4Q3AR13-F1
#
_entry.id   AF-A0A4Q3AR13-F1
#
_cell.length_a   1.000
_cell.length_b   1.000
_cell.length_c   1.000
_cell.angle_alpha   90.00
_cell.angle_beta   90.00
_cell.angle_gamma   90.00
#
_symmetry.space_group_name_H-M   'P 1'
#
loop_
_entity.id
_entity.type
_entity.pdbx_description
1 polymer ?
#
loop_
_entity_poly.entity_id
_entity_poly.type
_entity_poly.pdbx_seq_one_letter_code
_entity_poly.pdbx_strand_id
1 'polypeptide(L)'
;MPTPNETSFKVFYSWQSDLPDVVNLKLIRNALNQAANKINSDHELGLHVMTDEATREVPGSPNIAESIFSKIRQADVFVCDLTKVAEIVSTTGKARIYCNPNVAIELGYAVRVLGWGRIIIVFNTSYGSIPEDLPFDARGHRTSAYQCKAEVDERGRPGAACIAQISSATGSLRATLTDALELIARESPKRPHEAEATDPQIIRRKRDLEQLKEVFYWINLNMIDQFIFRLGSYGRTSFAPMDFVGFLGAVLDSSKFHLYDSILRDLIFGFHSAWGQCLSRSHFMDLTPNGKELHFHTPLDFFKSEAQEDAYNFTVAQAKPLREKLNELLAYIREHFIEIDLDESGMEAVKKYSRDVEE
;
A
#
# COMPACT_ATOMS: atom_id res chain seq x y z
N MET A 1 -33.18 1.06 11.34
CA MET A 1 -32.82 1.81 10.12
C MET A 1 -32.19 3.11 10.59
N PRO A 2 -30.93 3.40 10.25
CA PRO A 2 -30.29 4.65 10.64
C PRO A 2 -31.10 5.84 10.11
N THR A 3 -31.14 6.93 10.88
CA THR A 3 -31.68 8.19 10.37
C THR A 3 -30.72 8.74 9.30
N PRO A 4 -31.19 9.56 8.32
CA PRO A 4 -30.38 9.96 7.16
C PRO A 4 -29.06 10.70 7.46
N ASN A 5 -28.81 11.11 8.72
CA ASN A 5 -27.64 11.88 9.14
C ASN A 5 -26.69 11.13 10.10
N GLU A 6 -26.94 9.86 10.43
CA GLU A 6 -26.07 9.09 11.34
C GLU A 6 -24.94 8.36 10.59
N THR A 7 -23.71 8.50 11.08
CA THR A 7 -22.54 7.78 10.57
C THR A 7 -22.54 6.36 11.14
N SER A 8 -22.51 5.35 10.26
CA SER A 8 -22.39 3.94 10.68
C SER A 8 -21.00 3.69 11.28
N PHE A 9 -20.97 3.06 12.45
CA PHE A 9 -19.74 2.74 13.19
C PHE A 9 -19.72 1.25 13.54
N LYS A 10 -18.89 0.48 12.83
CA LYS A 10 -18.89 -0.98 12.92
C LYS A 10 -17.91 -1.46 13.98
N VAL A 11 -18.39 -2.28 14.90
CA VAL A 11 -17.59 -2.89 15.97
C VAL A 11 -17.56 -4.39 15.78
N PHE A 12 -16.39 -4.95 15.49
CA PHE A 12 -16.21 -6.40 15.41
C PHE A 12 -15.78 -6.94 16.77
N TYR A 13 -16.54 -7.90 17.31
CA TYR A 13 -16.22 -8.58 18.56
C TYR A 13 -15.64 -9.99 18.30
N SER A 14 -14.35 -10.14 18.60
CA SER A 14 -13.62 -11.40 18.60
C SER A 14 -13.68 -12.05 19.98
N TRP A 15 -14.31 -13.22 20.05
CA TRP A 15 -14.66 -13.88 21.30
C TRP A 15 -14.05 -15.27 21.42
N GLN A 16 -14.01 -15.78 22.65
CA GLN A 16 -13.53 -17.12 22.98
C GLN A 16 -14.58 -17.91 23.80
N SER A 17 -14.50 -19.24 23.72
CA SER A 17 -15.42 -20.17 24.40
C SER A 17 -14.71 -21.11 25.39
N ASP A 18 -13.45 -20.84 25.73
CA ASP A 18 -12.64 -21.69 26.60
C ASP A 18 -12.93 -21.45 28.09
N LEU A 19 -13.57 -20.33 28.43
CA LEU A 19 -13.98 -19.98 29.79
C LEU A 19 -15.51 -20.03 29.97
N PRO A 20 -16.01 -20.09 31.23
CA PRO A 20 -17.44 -20.09 31.48
C PRO A 20 -18.14 -18.90 30.82
N ASP A 21 -19.06 -19.21 29.92
CA ASP A 21 -19.72 -18.28 29.01
C ASP A 21 -20.53 -17.21 29.76
N VAL A 22 -21.18 -17.57 30.88
CA VAL A 22 -21.97 -16.67 31.72
C VAL A 22 -21.18 -15.48 32.29
N VAL A 23 -19.87 -15.64 32.53
CA VAL A 23 -19.00 -14.59 33.09
C VAL A 23 -17.95 -14.06 32.11
N ASN A 24 -17.90 -14.60 30.88
CA ASN A 24 -17.03 -14.11 29.81
C ASN A 24 -17.87 -13.80 28.56
N LEU A 25 -17.97 -14.72 27.60
CA LEU A 25 -18.64 -14.53 26.31
C LEU A 25 -19.97 -13.76 26.40
N LYS A 26 -20.92 -14.24 27.22
CA LYS A 26 -22.26 -13.63 27.36
C LYS A 26 -22.21 -12.29 28.08
N LEU A 27 -21.34 -12.16 29.09
CA LEU A 27 -21.16 -10.93 29.87
C LEU A 27 -20.57 -9.82 28.98
N ILE A 28 -19.46 -10.09 28.30
CA ILE A 28 -18.79 -9.14 27.40
C ILE A 28 -19.74 -8.72 26.27
N ARG A 29 -20.42 -9.69 25.63
CA ARG A 29 -21.41 -9.40 24.59
C ARG A 29 -22.55 -8.52 25.11
N ASN A 30 -23.06 -8.79 26.31
CA ASN A 30 -24.11 -7.97 26.92
C ASN A 30 -23.62 -6.55 27.21
N ALA A 31 -22.42 -6.41 27.78
CA ALA A 31 -21.81 -5.11 28.04
C ALA A 31 -21.61 -4.31 26.75
N LEU A 32 -21.11 -4.95 25.69
CA LEU A 32 -20.90 -4.31 24.38
C LEU A 32 -22.23 -3.89 23.74
N ASN A 33 -23.24 -4.75 23.75
CA ASN A 33 -24.57 -4.40 23.23
C ASN A 33 -25.21 -3.25 24.01
N GLN A 34 -25.06 -3.23 25.35
CA GLN A 34 -25.54 -2.12 26.16
C GLN A 34 -24.79 -0.81 25.87
N ALA A 35 -23.48 -0.88 25.62
CA ALA A 35 -22.68 0.29 25.23
C ALA A 35 -23.14 0.82 23.86
N ALA A 36 -23.28 -0.06 22.86
CA ALA A 36 -23.79 0.30 21.53
C ALA A 36 -25.20 0.92 21.60
N ASN A 37 -26.12 0.32 22.37
CA ASN A 37 -27.46 0.85 22.55
C ASN A 37 -27.47 2.22 23.25
N LYS A 38 -26.58 2.43 24.23
CA LYS A 38 -26.44 3.73 24.91
C LYS A 38 -26.00 4.81 23.90
N ILE A 39 -24.98 4.53 23.10
CA ILE A 39 -24.49 5.46 22.06
C ILE A 39 -25.58 5.72 21.02
N ASN A 40 -26.27 4.68 20.55
CA ASN A 40 -27.34 4.80 19.55
C ASN A 40 -28.59 5.55 20.05
N SER A 41 -28.77 5.65 21.38
CA SER A 41 -29.87 6.42 21.97
C SER A 41 -29.51 7.91 22.09
N ASP A 42 -28.24 8.27 21.92
CA ASP A 42 -27.75 9.63 21.94
C ASP A 42 -27.63 10.17 20.51
N HIS A 43 -28.73 10.74 20.01
CA HIS A 43 -28.79 11.29 18.66
C HIS A 43 -27.88 12.52 18.45
N GLU A 44 -27.37 13.15 19.51
CA GLU A 44 -26.44 14.28 19.39
C GLU A 44 -25.06 13.83 18.90
N LEU A 45 -24.69 12.57 19.15
CA LEU A 45 -23.44 11.99 18.68
C LEU A 45 -23.40 11.76 17.17
N GLY A 46 -24.58 11.65 16.51
CA GLY A 46 -24.65 11.37 15.08
C GLY A 46 -23.99 10.04 14.68
N LEU A 47 -23.90 9.08 15.62
CA LEU A 47 -23.24 7.79 15.44
C LEU A 47 -24.26 6.66 15.54
N HIS A 48 -24.15 5.67 14.65
CA HIS A 48 -24.91 4.44 14.70
C HIS A 48 -23.98 3.23 14.83
N VAL A 49 -23.77 2.78 16.06
CA VAL A 49 -22.93 1.64 16.43
C VAL A 49 -23.61 0.33 16.06
N MET A 50 -22.92 -0.46 15.25
CA MET A 50 -23.34 -1.80 14.83
C MET A 50 -22.32 -2.83 15.32
N THR A 51 -22.76 -3.73 16.19
CA THR A 51 -21.93 -4.83 16.68
C THR A 51 -22.04 -6.04 15.75
N ASP A 52 -20.90 -6.57 15.30
CA ASP A 52 -20.81 -7.77 14.49
C ASP A 52 -19.88 -8.80 15.17
N GLU A 53 -20.14 -10.08 14.93
CA GLU A 53 -19.35 -11.20 15.45
C GLU A 53 -19.47 -12.42 14.51
N ALA A 54 -18.41 -13.23 14.40
CA ALA A 54 -18.41 -14.52 13.69
C ALA A 54 -19.02 -14.49 12.26
N THR A 55 -19.47 -15.65 11.77
CA THR A 55 -20.11 -15.84 10.44
C THR A 55 -21.58 -15.42 10.39
N ARG A 56 -22.05 -14.59 11.34
CA ARG A 56 -23.42 -14.09 11.33
C ARG A 56 -23.69 -13.36 10.01
N GLU A 57 -24.81 -13.64 9.35
CA GLU A 57 -25.28 -12.93 8.15
C GLU A 57 -24.55 -13.18 6.80
N VAL A 58 -23.76 -14.25 6.65
CA VAL A 58 -23.21 -14.61 5.31
C VAL A 58 -24.04 -15.73 4.66
N PRO A 59 -24.74 -15.48 3.53
CA PRO A 59 -25.54 -16.50 2.85
C PRO A 59 -24.65 -17.56 2.16
N GLY A 60 -25.10 -18.82 2.15
CA GLY A 60 -24.42 -19.94 1.46
C GLY A 60 -23.41 -20.71 2.33
N SER A 61 -22.38 -21.26 1.69
CA SER A 61 -21.29 -22.02 2.34
C SER A 61 -19.95 -21.26 2.20
N PRO A 62 -19.78 -20.11 2.87
CA PRO A 62 -18.61 -19.26 2.68
C PRO A 62 -17.36 -19.87 3.33
N ASN A 63 -16.18 -19.45 2.85
CA ASN A 63 -14.95 -19.65 3.59
C ASN A 63 -15.03 -18.84 4.90
N ILE A 64 -15.14 -19.55 6.02
CA ILE A 64 -15.37 -18.98 7.36
C ILE A 64 -14.28 -17.98 7.73
N ALA A 65 -13.01 -18.34 7.49
CA ALA A 65 -11.87 -17.50 7.83
C ALA A 65 -11.84 -16.21 6.98
N GLU A 66 -12.10 -16.33 5.68
CA GLU A 66 -12.16 -15.18 4.78
C GLU A 66 -13.29 -14.21 5.15
N SER A 67 -14.45 -14.75 5.55
CA SER A 67 -15.59 -13.95 5.99
C SER A 67 -15.26 -13.14 7.25
N ILE A 68 -14.62 -13.77 8.23
CA ILE A 68 -14.16 -13.12 9.46
C ILE A 68 -13.15 -12.01 9.13
N PHE A 69 -12.12 -12.30 8.33
CA PHE A 69 -11.11 -11.30 7.95
C PHE A 69 -11.69 -10.16 7.11
N SER A 70 -12.71 -10.42 6.28
CA SER A 70 -13.43 -9.39 5.54
C SER A 70 -14.17 -8.44 6.50
N LYS A 71 -14.89 -8.99 7.49
CA LYS A 71 -15.58 -8.20 8.52
C LYS A 71 -14.62 -7.39 9.37
N ILE A 72 -13.51 -7.97 9.81
CA ILE A 72 -12.48 -7.25 10.58
C ILE A 72 -11.92 -6.08 9.75
N ARG A 73 -11.66 -6.27 8.45
CA ARG A 73 -11.16 -5.20 7.56
C ARG A 73 -12.15 -4.03 7.43
N GLN A 74 -13.44 -4.36 7.42
CA GLN A 74 -14.54 -3.39 7.29
C GLN A 74 -14.96 -2.75 8.62
N ALA A 75 -14.48 -3.26 9.76
CA ALA A 75 -14.77 -2.71 11.07
C ALA A 75 -14.08 -1.34 11.28
N ASP A 76 -14.66 -0.54 12.15
CA ASP A 76 -14.07 0.71 12.64
C ASP A 76 -13.33 0.50 13.96
N VAL A 77 -13.81 -0.46 14.77
CA VAL A 77 -13.22 -0.89 16.03
C VAL A 77 -13.21 -2.41 16.11
N PHE A 78 -12.14 -2.96 16.66
CA PHE A 78 -12.04 -4.38 16.99
C PHE A 78 -11.94 -4.56 18.50
N VAL A 79 -12.86 -5.35 19.06
CA VAL A 79 -12.90 -5.70 20.48
C VAL A 79 -12.51 -7.16 20.61
N CYS A 80 -11.57 -7.50 21.49
CA CYS A 80 -11.15 -8.89 21.69
C CYS A 80 -11.06 -9.30 23.16
N ASP A 81 -11.47 -10.53 23.46
CA ASP A 81 -11.27 -11.17 24.76
C ASP A 81 -9.94 -11.93 24.81
N LEU A 82 -8.92 -11.33 25.44
CA LEU A 82 -7.61 -11.94 25.64
C LEU A 82 -7.44 -12.59 27.02
N THR A 83 -8.54 -12.86 27.73
CA THR A 83 -8.47 -13.53 29.03
C THR A 83 -7.71 -14.85 28.93
N LYS A 84 -6.81 -15.11 29.88
CA LYS A 84 -6.04 -16.36 29.97
C LYS A 84 -6.97 -17.59 29.95
N VAL A 85 -6.70 -18.53 29.04
CA VAL A 85 -7.49 -19.77 28.90
C VAL A 85 -6.75 -21.01 29.41
N ALA A 86 -5.41 -20.99 29.36
CA ALA A 86 -4.61 -22.12 29.81
C ALA A 86 -3.24 -21.68 30.33
N GLU A 87 -2.71 -22.50 31.23
CA GLU A 87 -1.36 -22.40 31.75
C GLU A 87 -0.72 -23.79 31.75
N ILE A 88 0.43 -23.92 31.09
CA ILE A 88 1.18 -25.18 30.99
C ILE A 88 2.53 -24.97 31.67
N VAL A 89 2.78 -25.73 32.74
CA VAL A 89 4.06 -25.71 33.46
C VAL A 89 4.97 -26.79 32.88
N SER A 90 6.16 -26.39 32.40
CA SER A 90 7.16 -27.33 31.88
C SER A 90 7.74 -28.21 33.01
N THR A 91 8.42 -29.29 32.62
CA THR A 91 9.20 -30.14 33.55
C THR A 91 10.28 -29.38 34.31
N THR A 92 10.70 -28.22 33.80
CA THR A 92 11.67 -27.30 34.43
C THR A 92 11.01 -26.27 35.35
N GLY A 93 9.70 -26.34 35.57
CA GLY A 93 8.93 -25.42 36.42
C GLY A 93 8.56 -24.09 35.75
N LYS A 94 8.80 -23.93 34.44
CA LYS A 94 8.47 -22.69 33.71
C LYS A 94 7.03 -22.74 33.21
N ALA A 95 6.19 -21.84 33.70
CA ALA A 95 4.83 -21.66 33.21
C ALA A 95 4.80 -20.97 31.83
N ARG A 96 3.95 -21.47 30.93
CA ARG A 96 3.56 -20.83 29.67
C ARG A 96 2.06 -20.56 29.69
N ILE A 97 1.71 -19.31 29.42
CA ILE A 97 0.33 -18.84 29.43
C ILE A 97 -0.19 -18.75 28.00
N TYR A 98 -1.45 -19.12 27.80
CA TYR A 98 -2.12 -19.11 26.51
C TYR A 98 -3.43 -18.32 26.59
N CYS A 99 -3.68 -17.54 25.54
CA CYS A 99 -5.00 -17.01 25.20
C CYS A 99 -5.62 -17.87 24.08
N ASN A 100 -6.88 -17.61 23.74
CA ASN A 100 -7.52 -18.31 22.64
C ASN A 100 -6.77 -18.04 21.31
N PRO A 101 -6.37 -19.09 20.56
CA PRO A 101 -5.57 -18.92 19.35
C PRO A 101 -6.33 -18.25 18.19
N ASN A 102 -7.64 -18.41 18.10
CA ASN A 102 -8.44 -17.74 17.06
C ASN A 102 -8.45 -16.23 17.32
N VAL A 103 -8.72 -15.83 18.57
CA VAL A 103 -8.69 -14.41 18.98
C VAL A 103 -7.30 -13.81 18.74
N ALA A 104 -6.22 -14.56 19.00
CA ALA A 104 -4.85 -14.10 18.74
C ALA A 104 -4.58 -13.84 17.25
N ILE A 105 -5.01 -14.74 16.36
CA ILE A 105 -4.86 -14.57 14.89
C ILE A 105 -5.69 -13.40 14.40
N GLU A 106 -6.94 -13.30 14.85
CA GLU A 106 -7.84 -12.21 14.50
C GLU A 106 -7.31 -10.84 14.98
N LEU A 107 -6.74 -10.78 16.19
CA LEU A 107 -6.06 -9.60 16.70
C LEU A 107 -4.86 -9.21 15.83
N GLY A 108 -3.99 -10.16 15.46
CA GLY A 108 -2.84 -9.86 14.61
C GLY A 108 -3.25 -9.26 13.27
N TYR A 109 -4.30 -9.82 12.66
CA TYR A 109 -4.87 -9.28 11.42
C TYR A 109 -5.54 -7.90 11.63
N ALA A 110 -6.29 -7.73 12.72
CA ALA A 110 -6.93 -6.45 13.08
C ALA A 110 -5.90 -5.34 13.28
N VAL A 111 -4.78 -5.62 13.97
CA VAL A 111 -3.68 -4.67 14.15
C VAL A 111 -3.08 -4.26 12.81
N ARG A 112 -2.91 -5.19 11.86
CA ARG A 112 -2.39 -4.87 10.52
C ARG A 112 -3.31 -3.96 9.70
N VAL A 113 -4.62 -4.15 9.79
CA VAL A 113 -5.60 -3.46 8.92
C VAL A 113 -6.23 -2.21 9.56
N LEU A 114 -6.42 -2.22 10.88
CA LEU A 114 -7.04 -1.13 11.66
C LEU A 114 -6.02 -0.33 12.48
N GLY A 115 -4.95 -0.99 12.95
CA GLY A 115 -3.95 -0.38 13.83
C GLY A 115 -4.37 -0.38 15.31
N TRP A 116 -3.39 -0.33 16.21
CA TRP A 116 -3.61 -0.39 17.66
C TRP A 116 -4.55 0.66 18.23
N GLY A 117 -4.62 1.85 17.61
CA GLY A 117 -5.53 2.92 18.02
C GLY A 117 -7.02 2.57 17.91
N ARG A 118 -7.36 1.50 17.19
CA ARG A 118 -8.73 1.02 16.97
C ARG A 118 -9.02 -0.32 17.65
N ILE A 119 -8.12 -0.79 18.52
CA ILE A 119 -8.24 -2.07 19.23
C ILE A 119 -8.65 -1.84 20.68
N ILE A 120 -9.66 -2.56 21.15
CA ILE A 120 -10.06 -2.62 22.56
C ILE A 120 -9.83 -4.05 23.06
N ILE A 121 -8.82 -4.22 23.92
CA ILE A 121 -8.57 -5.49 24.60
C ILE A 121 -9.46 -5.56 25.85
N VAL A 122 -10.18 -6.65 26.03
CA VAL A 122 -10.97 -6.97 27.22
C VAL A 122 -10.33 -8.16 27.94
N PHE A 123 -10.29 -8.13 29.28
CA PHE A 123 -9.66 -9.18 30.08
C PHE A 123 -10.36 -9.38 31.43
N ASN A 124 -10.72 -10.62 31.76
CA ASN A 124 -11.30 -10.99 33.05
C ASN A 124 -10.21 -11.36 34.07
N THR A 125 -9.98 -10.51 35.05
CA THR A 125 -8.93 -10.70 36.06
C THR A 125 -9.24 -11.80 37.08
N SER A 126 -10.43 -12.42 37.02
CA SER A 126 -10.71 -13.64 37.79
C SER A 126 -9.98 -14.88 37.25
N TYR A 127 -9.48 -14.83 36.01
CA TYR A 127 -8.82 -15.95 35.32
C TYR A 127 -7.34 -15.69 34.98
N GLY A 128 -6.81 -14.50 35.31
CA GLY A 128 -5.40 -14.16 35.11
C GLY A 128 -5.06 -12.75 35.59
N SER A 129 -3.79 -12.36 35.42
CA SER A 129 -3.24 -11.06 35.85
C SER A 129 -2.76 -10.22 34.66
N ILE A 130 -2.92 -8.90 34.75
CA ILE A 130 -2.45 -7.95 33.75
C ILE A 130 -1.24 -7.19 34.33
N PRO A 131 -0.14 -7.02 33.58
CA PRO A 131 0.06 -7.43 32.18
C PRO A 131 0.65 -8.84 31.99
N GLU A 132 0.95 -9.59 33.05
CA GLU A 132 1.79 -10.79 33.00
C GLU A 132 1.19 -11.91 32.13
N ASP A 133 -0.13 -12.12 32.21
CA ASP A 133 -0.85 -13.17 31.50
C ASP A 133 -1.31 -12.76 30.09
N LEU A 134 -1.03 -11.53 29.66
CA LEU A 134 -1.27 -11.11 28.28
C LEU A 134 -0.17 -11.65 27.33
N PRO A 135 -0.52 -11.96 26.06
CA PRO A 135 0.46 -12.23 25.00
C PRO A 135 1.47 -11.09 24.87
N PHE A 136 2.72 -11.40 24.51
CA PHE A 136 3.81 -10.42 24.54
C PHE A 136 3.51 -9.16 23.70
N ASP A 137 2.89 -9.31 22.54
CA ASP A 137 2.47 -8.21 21.66
C ASP A 137 1.43 -7.28 22.32
N ALA A 138 0.62 -7.79 23.24
CA ALA A 138 -0.47 -7.05 23.89
C ALA A 138 -0.06 -6.39 25.23
N ARG A 139 1.06 -6.80 25.84
CA ARG A 139 1.47 -6.34 27.19
C ARG A 139 1.69 -4.84 27.31
N GLY A 140 2.12 -4.19 26.23
CA GLY A 140 2.33 -2.74 26.17
C GLY A 140 1.06 -1.92 25.91
N HIS A 141 -0.09 -2.57 25.72
CA HIS A 141 -1.33 -1.92 25.31
C HIS A 141 -2.35 -1.85 26.46
N ARG A 142 -3.15 -0.77 26.44
CA ARG A 142 -4.21 -0.56 27.43
C ARG A 142 -5.23 -1.70 27.35
N THR A 143 -5.57 -2.27 28.50
CA THR A 143 -6.51 -3.38 28.61
C THR A 143 -7.69 -3.01 29.49
N SER A 144 -8.90 -3.28 29.01
CA SER A 144 -10.16 -3.06 29.71
C SER A 144 -10.46 -4.25 30.61
N ALA A 145 -10.04 -4.12 31.87
CA ALA A 145 -10.18 -5.18 32.86
C ALA A 145 -11.57 -5.18 33.52
N TYR A 146 -12.10 -6.37 33.78
CA TYR A 146 -13.24 -6.57 34.68
C TYR A 146 -13.00 -7.83 35.53
N GLN A 147 -13.77 -8.00 36.60
CA GLN A 147 -13.63 -9.14 37.49
C GLN A 147 -14.99 -9.82 37.67
N CYS A 148 -15.09 -11.08 37.27
CA CYS A 148 -16.28 -11.89 37.50
C CYS A 148 -15.90 -13.37 37.46
N LYS A 149 -16.19 -14.11 38.53
CA LYS A 149 -15.91 -15.55 38.62
C LYS A 149 -17.21 -16.33 38.57
N ALA A 150 -17.22 -17.41 37.78
CA ALA A 150 -18.40 -18.27 37.71
C ALA A 150 -18.53 -19.07 39.02
N GLU A 151 -19.60 -18.79 39.76
CA GLU A 151 -20.09 -19.64 40.85
C GLU A 151 -21.46 -20.18 40.47
N VAL A 152 -21.52 -21.48 40.20
CA VAL A 152 -22.73 -22.19 39.76
C VAL A 152 -23.16 -23.23 40.79
N ASP A 153 -24.47 -23.44 40.90
CA ASP A 153 -25.05 -24.54 41.70
C ASP A 153 -24.77 -25.92 41.05
N GLU A 154 -25.14 -26.99 41.74
CA GLU A 154 -25.00 -28.38 41.24
C GLU A 154 -25.70 -28.63 39.89
N ARG A 155 -26.61 -27.74 39.48
CA ARG A 155 -27.36 -27.80 38.22
C ARG A 155 -26.79 -26.85 37.16
N GLY A 156 -25.63 -26.25 37.42
CA GLY A 156 -24.95 -25.33 36.51
C GLY A 156 -25.58 -23.94 36.42
N ARG A 157 -26.46 -23.55 37.35
CA ARG A 157 -27.11 -22.24 37.35
C ARG A 157 -26.37 -21.26 38.26
N PRO A 158 -26.16 -20.01 37.82
CA PRO A 158 -25.51 -19.01 38.67
C PRO A 158 -26.36 -18.70 39.89
N GLY A 159 -25.74 -18.72 41.08
CA GLY A 159 -26.39 -18.32 42.33
C GLY A 159 -26.62 -16.80 42.40
N ALA A 160 -27.37 -16.33 43.41
CA ALA A 160 -27.69 -14.91 43.58
C ALA A 160 -26.45 -14.00 43.66
N ALA A 161 -25.39 -14.46 44.34
CA ALA A 161 -24.11 -13.73 44.42
C ALA A 161 -23.42 -13.61 43.05
N CYS A 162 -23.39 -14.69 42.27
CA CYS A 162 -22.86 -14.70 40.91
C CYS A 162 -23.65 -13.75 40.00
N ILE A 163 -24.99 -13.74 40.10
CA ILE A 163 -25.85 -12.81 39.34
C ILE A 163 -25.53 -11.35 39.69
N ALA A 164 -25.31 -11.04 40.97
CA ALA A 164 -24.92 -9.70 41.41
C ALA A 164 -23.54 -9.29 40.86
N GLN A 165 -22.56 -10.21 40.87
CA GLN A 165 -21.25 -9.98 40.27
C GLN A 165 -21.34 -9.73 38.77
N ILE A 166 -22.10 -10.56 38.03
CA ILE A 166 -22.34 -10.41 36.59
C ILE A 166 -22.93 -9.02 36.30
N SER A 167 -23.92 -8.59 37.09
CA SER A 167 -24.59 -7.29 36.90
C SER A 167 -23.62 -6.13 37.12
N SER A 168 -22.81 -6.19 38.19
CA SER A 168 -21.79 -5.19 38.51
C SER A 168 -20.70 -5.11 37.44
N ALA A 169 -20.14 -6.26 37.05
CA ALA A 169 -19.11 -6.37 36.03
C ALA A 169 -19.61 -5.91 34.65
N THR A 170 -20.85 -6.26 34.29
CA THR A 170 -21.50 -5.78 33.06
C THR A 170 -21.61 -4.26 33.07
N GLY A 171 -22.03 -3.65 34.18
CA GLY A 171 -22.15 -2.19 34.30
C GLY A 171 -20.80 -1.47 34.16
N SER A 172 -19.75 -1.99 34.81
CA SER A 172 -18.39 -1.45 34.72
C SER A 172 -17.79 -1.58 33.32
N LEU A 173 -17.92 -2.76 32.72
CA LEU A 173 -17.41 -3.02 31.37
C LEU A 173 -18.18 -2.20 30.33
N ARG A 174 -19.50 -2.07 30.46
CA ARG A 174 -20.32 -1.21 29.61
C ARG A 174 -19.82 0.23 29.63
N ALA A 175 -19.55 0.80 30.81
CA ALA A 175 -19.03 2.16 30.92
C ALA A 175 -17.69 2.30 30.19
N THR A 176 -16.76 1.39 30.46
CA THR A 176 -15.43 1.37 29.81
C THR A 176 -15.51 1.23 28.29
N LEU A 177 -16.37 0.34 27.79
CA LEU A 177 -16.60 0.15 26.36
C LEU A 177 -17.25 1.37 25.71
N THR A 178 -18.21 2.01 26.39
CA THR A 178 -18.84 3.25 25.90
C THR A 178 -17.79 4.34 25.69
N ASP A 179 -16.99 4.62 26.72
CA ASP A 179 -15.97 5.67 26.66
C ASP A 179 -14.92 5.39 25.59
N ALA A 180 -14.51 4.12 25.44
CA ALA A 180 -13.53 3.72 24.43
C ALA A 180 -14.09 3.84 23.00
N LEU A 181 -15.33 3.41 22.76
CA LEU A 181 -15.97 3.51 21.45
C LEU A 181 -16.18 4.97 21.03
N GLU A 182 -16.66 5.82 21.94
CA GLU A 182 -16.84 7.26 21.69
C GLU A 182 -15.49 7.95 21.41
N LEU A 183 -14.44 7.61 22.18
CA LEU A 183 -13.11 8.15 21.96
C LEU A 183 -12.56 7.76 20.58
N ILE A 184 -12.67 6.48 20.19
CA ILE A 184 -12.17 6.04 18.88
C ILE A 184 -12.97 6.65 17.74
N ALA A 185 -14.30 6.78 17.89
CA ALA A 185 -15.14 7.45 16.90
C ALA A 185 -14.75 8.92 16.72
N ARG A 186 -14.54 9.64 17.83
CA ARG A 186 -14.16 11.07 17.83
C ARG A 186 -12.76 11.30 17.26
N GLU A 187 -11.75 10.59 17.76
CA GLU A 187 -10.36 10.80 17.35
C GLU A 187 -10.06 10.20 15.98
N SER A 188 -10.86 9.21 15.54
CA SER A 188 -10.71 8.50 14.27
C SER A 188 -9.25 8.18 13.90
N PRO A 189 -8.53 7.38 14.73
CA PRO A 189 -7.11 7.10 14.51
C PRO A 189 -6.84 6.57 13.10
N LYS A 190 -5.75 7.03 12.48
CA LYS A 190 -5.36 6.59 11.14
C LYS A 190 -5.09 5.09 11.13
N ARG A 191 -5.60 4.42 10.10
CA ARG A 191 -5.31 3.02 9.80
C ARG A 191 -3.85 2.91 9.31
N PRO A 192 -3.18 1.76 9.47
CA PRO A 192 -1.77 1.59 9.06
C PRO A 192 -1.49 1.98 7.61
N HIS A 193 -2.37 1.60 6.67
CA HIS A 193 -2.20 1.97 5.25
C HIS A 193 -2.29 3.49 4.99
N GLU A 194 -3.08 4.22 5.80
CA GLU A 194 -3.21 5.68 5.71
C GLU A 194 -1.96 6.37 6.29
N ALA A 195 -1.34 5.76 7.32
CA ALA A 195 -0.08 6.22 7.86
C ALA A 195 1.09 5.94 6.90
N GLU A 196 1.16 4.73 6.33
CA GLU A 196 2.12 4.33 5.31
C GLU A 196 2.04 5.26 4.07
N ALA A 197 0.84 5.62 3.62
CA ALA A 197 0.65 6.56 2.50
C ALA A 197 1.21 7.98 2.75
N THR A 198 1.50 8.33 4.00
CA THR A 198 2.10 9.62 4.37
C THR A 198 3.62 9.57 4.57
N ASP A 199 4.25 8.40 4.41
CA ASP A 199 5.70 8.26 4.52
C ASP A 199 6.41 9.09 3.42
N PRO A 200 7.33 10.02 3.79
CA PRO A 200 8.08 10.80 2.82
C PRO A 200 8.79 9.95 1.75
N GLN A 201 9.29 8.76 2.07
CA GLN A 201 9.96 7.87 1.11
C GLN A 201 8.97 7.32 0.07
N ILE A 202 7.77 6.91 0.52
CA ILE A 202 6.70 6.42 -0.37
C ILE A 202 6.22 7.57 -1.28
N ILE A 203 6.04 8.77 -0.72
CA ILE A 203 5.66 9.96 -1.49
C ILE A 203 6.71 10.30 -2.55
N ARG A 204 7.99 10.28 -2.19
CA ARG A 204 9.11 10.55 -3.13
C ARG A 204 9.14 9.53 -4.25
N ARG A 205 9.10 8.22 -3.94
CA ARG A 205 9.06 7.15 -4.95
C ARG A 205 7.88 7.32 -5.89
N LYS A 206 6.68 7.61 -5.36
CA LYS A 206 5.48 7.81 -6.18
C LYS A 206 5.65 8.98 -7.15
N ARG A 207 6.21 10.11 -6.68
CA ARG A 207 6.49 11.28 -7.52
C ARG A 207 7.53 10.97 -8.59
N ASP A 208 8.61 10.25 -8.23
CA ASP A 208 9.61 9.82 -9.20
C ASP A 208 9.01 8.92 -10.28
N LEU A 209 8.13 7.98 -9.90
CA LEU A 209 7.42 7.13 -10.83
C LEU A 209 6.50 7.93 -11.78
N GLU A 210 5.81 8.96 -11.28
CA GLU A 210 5.00 9.84 -12.11
C GLU A 210 5.86 10.60 -13.14
N GLN A 211 7.00 11.17 -12.73
CA GLN A 211 7.92 11.83 -13.65
C GLN A 211 8.54 10.86 -14.66
N LEU A 212 8.83 9.63 -14.22
CA LEU A 212 9.39 8.59 -15.06
C LEU A 212 8.44 8.18 -16.18
N LYS A 213 7.13 8.16 -15.93
CA LYS A 213 6.12 7.91 -16.98
C LYS A 213 6.14 8.99 -18.05
N GLU A 214 6.29 10.26 -17.68
CA GLU A 214 6.43 11.36 -18.64
C GLU A 214 7.72 11.26 -19.47
N VAL A 215 8.82 10.82 -18.85
CA VAL A 215 10.08 10.55 -19.56
C VAL A 215 9.93 9.37 -20.53
N PHE A 216 9.41 8.25 -20.07
CA PHE A 216 9.24 7.04 -20.88
C PHE A 216 8.13 7.13 -21.92
N TYR A 217 7.24 8.12 -21.81
CA TYR A 217 6.34 8.49 -22.90
C TYR A 217 7.11 8.89 -24.17
N TRP A 218 8.27 9.55 -24.05
CA TRP A 218 9.10 9.96 -25.19
C TRP A 218 10.23 8.98 -25.53
N ILE A 219 10.26 7.80 -24.89
CA ILE A 219 11.28 6.77 -25.10
C ILE A 219 10.60 5.53 -25.63
N ASN A 220 10.76 5.26 -26.92
CA ASN A 220 10.35 3.99 -27.52
C ASN A 220 11.60 3.16 -27.87
N LEU A 221 11.73 1.97 -27.25
CA LEU A 221 12.95 1.17 -27.37
C LEU A 221 13.20 0.68 -28.80
N ASN A 222 12.17 0.22 -29.51
CA ASN A 222 12.30 -0.21 -30.91
C ASN A 222 12.79 0.94 -31.81
N MET A 223 12.26 2.14 -31.62
CA MET A 223 12.69 3.33 -32.34
C MET A 223 14.16 3.68 -32.04
N ILE A 224 14.54 3.71 -30.76
CA ILE A 224 15.91 4.04 -30.35
C ILE A 224 16.89 2.97 -30.85
N ASP A 225 16.51 1.70 -30.81
CA ASP A 225 17.32 0.60 -31.32
C ASP A 225 17.60 0.72 -32.81
N GLN A 226 16.55 1.00 -33.58
CA GLN A 226 16.68 1.27 -35.00
C GLN A 226 17.50 2.53 -35.26
N PHE A 227 17.31 3.60 -34.49
CA PHE A 227 18.10 4.82 -34.60
C PHE A 227 19.59 4.56 -34.38
N ILE A 228 19.96 3.91 -33.28
CA ILE A 228 21.35 3.56 -32.95
C ILE A 228 21.96 2.70 -34.07
N PHE A 229 21.24 1.66 -34.52
CA PHE A 229 21.73 0.77 -35.57
C PHE A 229 21.95 1.51 -36.89
N ARG A 230 20.97 2.30 -37.33
CA ARG A 230 21.02 3.01 -38.61
C ARG A 230 22.07 4.12 -38.62
N LEU A 231 22.18 4.85 -37.51
CA LEU A 231 23.17 5.90 -37.36
C LEU A 231 24.58 5.30 -37.34
N GLY A 232 24.82 4.28 -36.51
CA GLY A 232 26.14 3.66 -36.37
C GLY A 232 26.57 2.86 -37.60
N SER A 233 25.65 2.28 -38.35
CA SER A 233 26.01 1.42 -39.50
C SER A 233 26.04 2.18 -40.83
N TYR A 234 25.21 3.23 -40.96
CA TYR A 234 25.00 3.89 -42.25
C TYR A 234 25.09 5.42 -42.18
N GLY A 235 25.26 6.02 -41.00
CA GLY A 235 25.20 7.47 -40.83
C GLY A 235 23.86 8.06 -41.27
N ARG A 236 22.76 7.33 -41.01
CA ARG A 236 21.40 7.72 -41.41
C ARG A 236 20.44 7.79 -40.25
N THR A 237 19.47 8.69 -40.34
CA THR A 237 18.40 8.81 -39.35
C THR A 237 17.15 9.43 -39.98
N SER A 238 15.98 9.06 -39.45
CA SER A 238 14.72 9.74 -39.73
C SER A 238 14.56 10.98 -38.83
N PHE A 239 13.48 11.74 -39.05
CA PHE A 239 13.16 12.92 -38.23
C PHE A 239 12.65 12.56 -36.83
N ALA A 240 11.87 11.47 -36.69
CA ALA A 240 11.24 11.12 -35.40
C ALA A 240 12.22 11.03 -34.21
N PRO A 241 13.39 10.35 -34.31
CA PRO A 241 14.37 10.35 -33.22
C PRO A 241 14.95 11.74 -32.89
N MET A 242 14.97 12.67 -33.84
CA MET A 242 15.41 14.04 -33.61
C MET A 242 14.36 14.84 -32.83
N ASP A 243 13.10 14.71 -33.23
CA ASP A 243 12.01 15.42 -32.56
C ASP A 243 11.79 14.86 -31.16
N PHE A 244 11.88 13.54 -30.99
CA PHE A 244 11.71 12.88 -29.70
C PHE A 244 12.77 13.27 -28.67
N VAL A 245 14.05 13.44 -29.07
CA VAL A 245 15.06 13.95 -28.13
C VAL A 245 14.77 15.40 -27.71
N GLY A 246 14.17 16.19 -28.60
CA GLY A 246 13.70 17.55 -28.32
C GLY A 246 12.52 17.56 -27.35
N PHE A 247 11.51 16.73 -27.60
CA PHE A 247 10.34 16.59 -26.71
C PHE A 247 10.74 16.05 -25.33
N LEU A 248 11.63 15.07 -25.27
CA LEU A 248 12.21 14.61 -24.02
C LEU A 248 12.95 15.74 -23.31
N GLY A 249 13.77 16.52 -24.03
CA GLY A 249 14.43 17.70 -23.49
C GLY A 249 13.46 18.71 -22.87
N ALA A 250 12.34 18.98 -23.54
CA ALA A 250 11.30 19.88 -23.02
C ALA A 250 10.66 19.37 -21.71
N VAL A 251 10.54 18.05 -21.53
CA VAL A 251 10.11 17.46 -20.25
C VAL A 251 11.18 17.70 -19.19
N LEU A 252 12.45 17.41 -19.50
CA LEU A 252 13.57 17.52 -18.55
C LEU A 252 13.85 18.97 -18.11
N ASP A 253 13.66 19.94 -19.01
CA ASP A 253 13.87 21.37 -18.76
C ASP A 253 12.67 22.04 -18.05
N SER A 254 11.55 21.31 -17.89
CA SER A 254 10.36 21.83 -17.24
C SER A 254 10.63 22.16 -15.79
N SER A 255 10.20 23.36 -15.34
CA SER A 255 10.22 23.75 -13.92
C SER A 255 9.42 22.82 -12.99
N LYS A 256 8.55 21.96 -13.56
CA LYS A 256 7.79 20.94 -12.82
C LYS A 256 8.52 19.61 -12.68
N PHE A 257 9.56 19.38 -13.49
CA PHE A 257 10.29 18.12 -13.50
C PHE A 257 11.24 18.06 -12.31
N HIS A 258 11.11 17.01 -11.51
CA HIS A 258 11.99 16.77 -10.37
C HIS A 258 12.04 15.29 -10.02
N LEU A 259 13.25 14.76 -9.89
CA LEU A 259 13.50 13.42 -9.39
C LEU A 259 14.22 13.49 -8.04
N TYR A 260 13.66 12.82 -7.04
CA TYR A 260 14.26 12.66 -5.71
C TYR A 260 15.38 11.61 -5.73
N ASP A 261 15.24 10.58 -6.56
CA ASP A 261 16.31 9.64 -6.86
C ASP A 261 17.39 10.30 -7.73
N SER A 262 18.54 10.62 -7.12
CA SER A 262 19.66 11.24 -7.80
C SER A 262 20.33 10.32 -8.82
N ILE A 263 20.35 9.00 -8.59
CA ILE A 263 20.95 8.04 -9.52
C ILE A 263 20.11 7.97 -10.78
N LEU A 264 18.78 7.82 -10.63
CA LEU A 264 17.83 7.84 -11.74
C LEU A 264 17.97 9.11 -12.57
N ARG A 265 18.04 10.26 -11.89
CA ARG A 265 18.23 11.57 -12.54
C ARG A 265 19.49 11.57 -13.39
N ASP A 266 20.63 11.21 -12.80
CA ASP A 266 21.92 11.27 -13.50
C ASP A 266 21.96 10.31 -14.70
N LEU A 267 21.30 9.15 -14.61
CA LEU A 267 21.13 8.21 -15.73
C LEU A 267 20.27 8.79 -16.86
N ILE A 268 19.13 9.42 -16.55
CA ILE A 268 18.25 10.03 -17.55
C ILE A 268 18.94 11.18 -18.27
N PHE A 269 19.59 12.09 -17.55
CA PHE A 269 20.33 13.20 -18.16
C PHE A 269 21.54 12.69 -18.96
N GLY A 270 22.23 11.65 -18.48
CA GLY A 270 23.31 11.00 -19.22
C GLY A 270 22.84 10.40 -20.54
N PHE A 271 21.69 9.71 -20.54
CA PHE A 271 21.06 9.17 -21.74
C PHE A 271 20.62 10.26 -22.72
N HIS A 272 19.90 11.29 -22.24
CA HIS A 272 19.44 12.41 -23.07
C HIS A 272 20.62 13.16 -23.70
N SER A 273 21.67 13.45 -22.92
CA SER A 273 22.89 14.08 -23.42
C SER A 273 23.57 13.21 -24.50
N ALA A 274 23.70 11.90 -24.29
CA ALA A 274 24.29 11.00 -25.28
C ALA A 274 23.46 10.96 -26.58
N TRP A 275 22.13 10.99 -26.48
CA TRP A 275 21.25 11.07 -27.64
C TRP A 275 21.43 12.39 -28.40
N GLY A 276 21.51 13.51 -27.68
CA GLY A 276 21.80 14.82 -28.28
C GLY A 276 23.15 14.86 -29.01
N GLN A 277 24.19 14.21 -28.47
CA GLN A 277 25.51 14.16 -29.12
C GLN A 277 25.48 13.48 -30.49
N CYS A 278 24.67 12.43 -30.67
CA CYS A 278 24.44 11.78 -31.96
C CYS A 278 23.89 12.74 -33.03
N LEU A 279 23.27 13.84 -32.63
CA LEU A 279 22.61 14.79 -33.52
C LEU A 279 23.32 16.15 -33.61
N SER A 280 24.40 16.35 -32.85
CA SER A 280 25.16 17.61 -32.77
C SER A 280 25.78 18.04 -34.12
N ARG A 281 26.00 17.09 -35.04
CA ARG A 281 26.56 17.32 -36.37
C ARG A 281 25.56 17.10 -37.52
N SER A 282 24.26 17.08 -37.21
CA SER A 282 23.19 16.84 -38.19
C SER A 282 23.14 17.84 -39.34
N HIS A 283 23.64 19.06 -39.15
CA HIS A 283 23.74 20.10 -40.18
C HIS A 283 24.69 19.76 -41.35
N PHE A 284 25.55 18.73 -41.19
CA PHE A 284 26.36 18.18 -42.28
C PHE A 284 25.67 17.06 -43.07
N MET A 285 24.46 16.65 -42.66
CA MET A 285 23.67 15.64 -43.35
C MET A 285 22.83 16.24 -44.47
N ASP A 286 22.61 15.45 -45.51
CA ASP A 286 21.77 15.77 -46.64
C ASP A 286 20.42 15.06 -46.54
N LEU A 287 19.38 15.71 -47.06
CA LEU A 287 18.07 15.09 -47.22
C LEU A 287 18.13 14.03 -48.32
N THR A 288 17.54 12.86 -48.06
CA THR A 288 17.38 11.83 -49.07
C THR A 288 16.46 12.31 -50.20
N PRO A 289 16.57 11.77 -51.43
CA PRO A 289 15.73 12.20 -52.55
C PRO A 289 14.21 12.06 -52.32
N ASN A 290 13.80 11.12 -51.47
CA ASN A 290 12.40 10.93 -51.08
C ASN A 290 11.93 11.88 -49.96
N GLY A 291 12.82 12.73 -49.44
CA GLY A 291 12.51 13.72 -48.40
C GLY A 291 12.28 13.17 -47.00
N LYS A 292 12.49 11.87 -46.76
CA LYS A 292 12.07 11.21 -45.50
C LYS A 292 13.19 11.04 -44.48
N GLU A 293 14.45 11.15 -44.89
CA GLU A 293 15.59 10.80 -44.05
C GLU A 293 16.77 11.75 -44.26
N LEU A 294 17.61 11.82 -43.25
CA LEU A 294 18.89 12.51 -43.30
C LEU A 294 20.01 11.47 -43.38
N HIS A 295 21.01 11.76 -44.21
CA HIS A 295 22.16 10.90 -44.41
C HIS A 295 23.43 11.71 -44.68
N PHE A 296 24.59 11.17 -44.32
CA PHE A 296 25.84 11.65 -44.87
C PHE A 296 25.98 11.18 -46.33
N HIS A 297 26.38 12.08 -47.21
CA HIS A 297 26.52 11.80 -48.63
C HIS A 297 27.81 11.03 -48.89
N THR A 298 27.68 9.73 -49.18
CA THR A 298 28.83 8.82 -49.38
C THR A 298 28.70 7.96 -50.65
N PRO A 299 28.43 8.54 -51.84
CA PRO A 299 28.48 7.74 -53.07
C PRO A 299 29.89 7.20 -53.30
N LEU A 300 30.04 5.88 -53.40
CA LEU A 300 31.32 5.20 -53.60
C LEU A 300 32.37 5.55 -52.53
N ASP A 301 31.93 5.77 -51.28
CA ASP A 301 32.77 6.16 -50.13
C ASP A 301 33.47 7.53 -50.27
N PHE A 302 32.98 8.41 -51.15
CA PHE A 302 33.45 9.79 -51.25
C PHE A 302 32.54 10.76 -50.50
N PHE A 303 33.11 11.51 -49.56
CA PHE A 303 32.44 12.60 -48.86
C PHE A 303 32.49 13.91 -49.65
N LYS A 304 31.52 14.81 -49.44
CA LYS A 304 31.50 16.13 -50.10
C LYS A 304 32.67 17.02 -49.67
N SER A 305 33.19 16.82 -48.46
CA SER A 305 34.30 17.57 -47.87
C SER A 305 34.90 16.81 -46.70
N GLU A 306 36.14 17.15 -46.33
CA GLU A 306 36.81 16.66 -45.12
C GLU A 306 35.98 16.94 -43.86
N ALA A 307 35.33 18.11 -43.78
CA ALA A 307 34.46 18.44 -42.65
C ALA A 307 33.23 17.51 -42.54
N GLN A 308 32.70 17.02 -43.66
CA GLN A 308 31.57 16.07 -43.67
C GLN A 308 32.05 14.67 -43.28
N GLU A 309 33.25 14.27 -43.68
CA GLU A 309 33.88 13.02 -43.27
C GLU A 309 34.14 13.00 -41.76
N ASP A 310 34.71 14.07 -41.20
CA ASP A 310 34.91 14.23 -39.76
C ASP A 310 33.57 14.17 -38.99
N ALA A 311 32.55 14.85 -39.50
CA ALA A 311 31.22 14.84 -38.92
C ALA A 311 30.58 13.44 -38.94
N TYR A 312 30.75 12.70 -40.05
CA TYR A 312 30.30 11.32 -40.18
C TYR A 312 30.99 10.42 -39.14
N ASN A 313 32.32 10.45 -39.09
CA ASN A 313 33.13 9.63 -38.18
C ASN A 313 32.78 9.92 -36.72
N PHE A 314 32.64 11.20 -36.36
CA PHE A 314 32.19 11.59 -35.03
C PHE A 314 30.80 11.05 -34.70
N THR A 315 29.84 11.23 -35.61
CA THR A 315 28.43 10.86 -35.42
C THR A 315 28.26 9.35 -35.26
N VAL A 316 28.89 8.57 -36.13
CA VAL A 316 28.89 7.11 -36.08
C VAL A 316 29.50 6.62 -34.75
N ALA A 317 30.58 7.25 -34.30
CA ALA A 317 31.22 6.91 -33.03
C ALA A 317 30.31 7.15 -31.80
N GLN A 318 29.32 8.04 -31.87
CA GLN A 318 28.38 8.29 -30.76
C GLN A 318 27.31 7.20 -30.58
N ALA A 319 27.10 6.32 -31.57
CA ALA A 319 26.11 5.24 -31.46
C ALA A 319 26.40 4.28 -30.30
N LYS A 320 27.68 3.97 -30.04
CA LYS A 320 28.10 3.09 -28.93
C LYS A 320 27.88 3.74 -27.55
N PRO A 321 28.36 4.96 -27.27
CA PRO A 321 28.04 5.67 -26.03
C PRO A 321 26.54 5.78 -25.74
N LEU A 322 25.72 6.07 -26.75
CA LEU A 322 24.26 6.11 -26.59
C LEU A 322 23.69 4.75 -26.18
N ARG A 323 24.14 3.66 -26.82
CA ARG A 323 23.76 2.28 -26.45
C ARG A 323 24.14 1.95 -25.01
N GLU A 324 25.34 2.32 -24.59
CA GLU A 324 25.83 2.09 -23.22
C GLU A 324 24.95 2.82 -22.21
N LYS A 325 24.65 4.11 -22.44
CA LYS A 325 23.77 4.89 -21.55
C LYS A 325 22.34 4.39 -21.51
N LEU A 326 21.78 3.95 -22.64
CA LEU A 326 20.48 3.31 -22.67
C LEU A 326 20.48 2.03 -21.81
N ASN A 327 21.51 1.18 -21.96
CA ASN A 327 21.58 -0.07 -21.20
C ASN A 327 21.72 0.18 -19.69
N GLU A 328 22.51 1.18 -19.26
CA GLU A 328 22.63 1.59 -17.86
C GLU A 328 21.27 2.06 -17.30
N LEU A 329 20.56 2.92 -18.04
CA LEU A 329 19.22 3.38 -17.64
C LEU A 329 18.25 2.21 -17.53
N LEU A 330 18.18 1.34 -18.53
CA LEU A 330 17.25 0.20 -18.53
C LEU A 330 17.56 -0.81 -17.43
N ALA A 331 18.83 -1.05 -17.10
CA ALA A 331 19.21 -1.90 -15.99
C ALA A 331 18.65 -1.36 -14.67
N TYR A 332 18.83 -0.06 -14.43
CA TYR A 332 18.33 0.61 -13.22
C TYR A 332 16.80 0.60 -13.14
N ILE A 333 16.10 0.87 -14.25
CA ILE A 333 14.62 0.82 -14.28
C ILE A 333 14.11 -0.58 -13.97
N ARG A 334 14.69 -1.62 -14.57
CA ARG A 334 14.27 -3.01 -14.34
C ARG A 334 14.46 -3.46 -12.90
N GLU A 335 15.46 -2.93 -12.21
CA GLU A 335 15.73 -3.27 -10.82
C GLU A 335 14.86 -2.48 -9.83
N HIS A 336 14.69 -1.17 -10.07
CA HIS A 336 14.13 -0.26 -9.07
C HIS A 336 12.73 0.28 -9.41
N PHE A 337 12.27 0.17 -10.65
CA PHE A 337 11.01 0.73 -11.16
C PHE A 337 10.25 -0.27 -12.03
N ILE A 338 9.96 -1.44 -11.47
CA ILE A 338 9.20 -2.52 -12.11
C ILE A 338 7.80 -2.10 -12.58
N GLU A 339 7.29 -0.98 -12.06
CA GLU A 339 6.00 -0.39 -12.42
C GLU A 339 6.02 0.29 -13.80
N ILE A 340 7.18 0.49 -14.42
CA ILE A 340 7.31 0.98 -15.80
C ILE A 340 7.37 -0.21 -16.75
N ASP A 341 6.35 -0.33 -17.59
CA ASP A 341 6.36 -1.27 -18.70
C ASP A 341 7.20 -0.72 -19.85
N LEU A 342 8.41 -1.25 -19.99
CA LEU A 342 9.37 -0.85 -21.02
C LEU A 342 8.96 -1.29 -22.43
N ASP A 343 8.14 -2.32 -22.57
CA ASP A 343 7.69 -2.83 -23.87
C ASP A 343 6.56 -1.96 -24.44
N GLU A 344 5.72 -1.39 -23.56
CA GLU A 344 4.67 -0.44 -23.93
C GLU A 344 5.16 1.03 -24.00
N SER A 345 6.34 1.32 -23.45
CA SER A 345 6.90 2.66 -23.38
C SER A 345 7.06 3.33 -24.76
N GLY A 346 6.61 4.58 -24.85
CA GLY A 346 6.65 5.40 -26.05
C GLY A 346 5.80 4.94 -27.24
N MET A 347 5.03 3.84 -27.12
CA MET A 347 4.16 3.39 -28.22
C MET A 347 3.08 4.41 -28.57
N GLU A 348 2.48 5.04 -27.55
CA GLU A 348 1.45 6.06 -27.76
C GLU A 348 2.02 7.32 -28.40
N ALA A 349 3.18 7.80 -27.94
CA ALA A 349 3.86 8.95 -28.53
C ALA A 349 4.20 8.71 -30.00
N VAL A 350 4.74 7.53 -30.35
CA VAL A 350 5.02 7.17 -31.75
C VAL A 350 3.74 7.14 -32.59
N LYS A 351 2.66 6.54 -32.09
CA LYS A 351 1.36 6.53 -32.80
C LYS A 351 0.83 7.94 -33.05
N LYS A 352 0.91 8.81 -32.04
CA LYS A 352 0.47 10.20 -32.15
C LYS A 352 1.32 10.96 -33.16
N TYR A 353 2.64 10.85 -33.04
CA TYR A 353 3.58 11.50 -33.95
C TYR A 353 3.36 11.08 -35.42
N SER A 354 3.18 9.78 -35.68
CA SER A 354 2.91 9.30 -37.04
C SER A 354 1.63 9.88 -37.65
N ARG A 355 0.59 10.08 -36.84
CA ARG A 355 -0.66 10.73 -37.31
C ARG A 355 -0.44 12.20 -37.63
N ASP A 356 0.26 12.93 -36.76
CA ASP A 356 0.49 14.37 -36.91
C ASP A 356 1.41 14.69 -38.10
N VAL A 357 2.20 13.73 -38.58
CA VAL A 357 3.07 13.86 -39.78
C VAL A 357 2.36 13.43 -41.07
N GLU A 358 1.27 12.66 -40.98
CA GLU A 358 0.44 12.24 -42.12
C GLU A 358 -0.66 13.26 -42.48
N GLU A 359 -1.06 14.12 -41.54
CA GLU A 359 -1.94 15.29 -41.73
C GLU A 359 -1.14 16.52 -42.23
#